data_AF-A0A016S6D6-F1
#
_entry.id   AF-A0A016S6D6-F1
#
_cell.length_a   1.000
_cell.length_b   1.000
_cell.length_c   1.000
_cell.angle_alpha   90.00
_cell.angle_beta   90.00
_cell.angle_gamma   90.00
#
_symmetry.space_group_name_H-M   'P 1'
#
loop_
_entity.id
_entity.type
_entity.pdbx_description
1 polymer ?
#
loop_
_entity_poly.entity_id
_entity_poly.type
_entity_poly.pdbx_seq_one_letter_code
_entity_poly.pdbx_strand_id
1 'polypeptide(L)'
;MSETPFYRQSGEPWGSIFPENLYFAINTFLNFNVFASLGSLSANYVHFPKPRFLWIPVVLRVLFIPFFMFCNYQPAGKVRTLAVIFKSEWWFTIAGSVMAYTCGYFSSLALIYTPSVVPASYQKISGMAAAIALMLGILCGVSFTPVIANITAAL
;
A
#
# COMPACT_ATOMS: atom_id res chain seq x y z
N MET A 1 17.24 -9.36 9.56
CA MET A 1 15.85 -8.94 9.26
C MET A 1 15.33 -8.00 10.36
N SER A 2 16.19 -7.14 10.90
CA SER A 2 15.93 -6.24 12.04
C SER A 2 16.45 -4.82 11.80
N GLU A 3 16.91 -4.50 10.59
CA GLU A 3 17.32 -3.13 10.27
C GLU A 3 16.10 -2.39 9.74
N THR A 4 15.68 -1.37 10.49
CA THR A 4 14.57 -0.51 10.10
C THR A 4 15.02 0.41 8.97
N PRO A 5 14.22 0.59 7.90
CA PRO A 5 14.57 1.45 6.75
C PRO A 5 14.41 2.95 7.07
N PHE A 6 14.71 3.36 8.30
CA PHE A 6 14.58 4.76 8.75
C PHE A 6 15.92 5.48 8.57
N TYR A 7 15.93 6.59 7.81
CA TYR A 7 17.13 7.43 7.67
C TYR A 7 17.47 8.05 9.02
N ARG A 8 18.64 7.70 9.56
CA ARG A 8 19.23 8.33 10.74
C ARG A 8 20.56 8.97 10.35
N GLN A 9 20.70 10.28 10.58
CA GLN A 9 22.03 10.89 10.67
C GLN A 9 22.68 10.39 11.97
N SER A 10 23.93 9.92 11.89
CA SER A 10 24.69 9.37 13.02
C SER A 10 24.80 10.41 14.15
N GLY A 11 23.91 10.34 15.15
CA GLY A 11 23.93 11.24 16.32
C GLY A 11 22.58 11.73 16.88
N GLU A 12 21.44 11.61 16.16
CA GLU A 12 20.16 12.10 16.70
C GLU A 12 19.50 11.09 17.68
N PRO A 13 18.91 11.55 18.81
CA PRO A 13 18.18 10.70 19.74
C PRO A 13 16.90 10.13 19.11
N TRP A 14 16.47 8.96 19.59
CA TRP A 14 15.27 8.28 19.10
C TRP A 14 14.02 9.14 19.33
N GLY A 15 13.42 9.63 18.24
CA GLY A 15 12.28 10.56 18.28
C GLY A 15 10.89 9.93 18.21
N SER A 16 10.79 8.61 18.04
CA SER A 16 9.51 7.91 17.87
C SER A 16 8.99 7.28 19.15
N ILE A 17 7.67 7.18 19.27
CA ILE A 17 6.98 6.66 20.47
C ILE A 17 7.16 5.14 20.62
N PHE A 18 7.46 4.43 19.53
CA PHE A 18 7.59 2.97 19.53
C PHE A 18 9.04 2.51 19.64
N PRO A 19 9.33 1.32 20.19
CA PRO A 19 10.69 0.76 20.20
C PRO A 19 11.21 0.52 18.78
N GLU A 20 12.50 0.79 18.53
CA GLU A 20 13.15 0.69 17.21
C GLU A 20 12.92 -0.66 16.51
N ASN A 21 13.00 -1.77 17.25
CA ASN A 21 12.78 -3.11 16.71
C ASN A 21 11.32 -3.41 16.32
N LEU A 22 10.36 -2.67 16.89
CA LEU A 22 8.92 -2.88 16.69
C LEU A 22 8.28 -1.81 15.79
N TYR A 23 8.99 -0.71 15.52
CA TYR A 23 8.47 0.40 14.76
C TYR A 23 7.95 -0.03 13.38
N PHE A 24 8.73 -0.81 12.63
CA PHE A 24 8.29 -1.29 11.31
C PHE A 24 7.09 -2.25 11.39
N ALA A 25 7.10 -3.16 12.35
CA ALA A 25 6.02 -4.12 12.57
C ALA A 25 4.71 -3.42 12.95
N ILE A 26 4.76 -2.42 13.83
CA ILE A 26 3.57 -1.70 14.29
C ILE A 26 3.10 -0.69 13.25
N ASN A 27 4.02 0.17 12.78
CA ASN A 27 3.67 1.30 11.93
C ASN A 27 3.33 0.90 10.50
N THR A 28 3.92 -0.19 9.98
CA THR A 28 3.70 -0.65 8.61
C THR A 28 2.81 -1.88 8.57
N PHE A 29 3.20 -2.99 9.23
CA PHE A 29 2.44 -4.24 9.11
C PHE A 29 1.09 -4.21 9.83
N LEU A 30 1.08 -3.87 11.12
CA LEU A 30 -0.15 -3.86 11.92
C LEU A 30 -1.11 -2.79 11.41
N ASN A 31 -0.61 -1.56 11.23
CA ASN A 31 -1.37 -0.46 10.67
C ASN A 31 -2.02 -0.87 9.33
N PHE A 32 -1.23 -1.36 8.36
CA PHE A 32 -1.74 -1.74 7.05
C PHE A 32 -2.84 -2.81 7.15
N ASN A 33 -2.64 -3.85 7.95
CA ASN A 33 -3.64 -4.93 8.08
C ASN A 33 -4.93 -4.45 8.77
N VAL A 34 -4.83 -3.63 9.81
CA VAL A 34 -6.00 -3.08 10.51
C VAL A 34 -6.80 -2.18 9.58
N PHE A 35 -6.16 -1.22 8.92
CA PHE A 35 -6.85 -0.29 8.02
C PHE A 35 -7.38 -0.99 6.76
N ALA A 36 -6.67 -1.97 6.20
CA ALA A 36 -7.17 -2.77 5.09
C ALA A 36 -8.41 -3.58 5.49
N SER A 37 -8.43 -4.16 6.70
CA SER A 37 -9.60 -4.88 7.23
C SER A 37 -10.79 -3.95 7.48
N LEU A 38 -10.55 -2.74 8.00
CA LEU A 38 -11.59 -1.72 8.16
C LEU A 38 -12.13 -1.26 6.79
N GLY A 39 -11.26 -1.10 5.80
CA GLY A 39 -11.64 -0.76 4.43
C GLY A 39 -12.51 -1.84 3.79
N SER A 40 -12.13 -3.11 3.89
CA SER A 40 -12.91 -4.22 3.34
C SER A 40 -14.26 -4.38 4.07
N LEU A 41 -14.31 -4.18 5.39
CA LEU A 41 -15.56 -4.16 6.14
C LEU A 41 -16.46 -3.01 5.67
N SER A 42 -15.90 -1.81 5.52
CA SER A 42 -16.65 -0.63 5.05
C SER A 42 -17.23 -0.85 3.66
N ALA A 43 -16.53 -1.56 2.78
CA ALA A 43 -17.00 -1.87 1.42
C ALA A 43 -18.23 -2.79 1.39
N ASN A 44 -18.49 -3.57 2.46
CA ASN A 44 -19.70 -4.38 2.57
C ASN A 44 -20.94 -3.55 2.96
N TYR A 45 -20.76 -2.45 3.70
CA TYR A 45 -21.86 -1.60 4.17
C TYR A 45 -22.14 -0.43 3.23
N VAL A 46 -21.09 0.18 2.69
CA VAL A 46 -21.17 1.37 1.83
C VAL A 46 -20.71 0.98 0.43
N HIS A 47 -21.66 0.90 -0.52
CA HIS A 47 -21.38 0.58 -1.91
C HIS A 47 -21.24 1.84 -2.77
N PHE A 48 -20.22 2.65 -2.48
CA PHE A 48 -19.91 3.89 -3.20
C PHE A 48 -18.42 3.94 -3.53
N PRO A 49 -17.94 4.15 -4.78
CA PRO A 49 -18.61 4.70 -5.96
C PRO A 49 -19.18 3.64 -6.92
N LYS A 50 -20.01 4.08 -7.89
CA LYS A 50 -20.58 3.21 -8.94
C LYS A 50 -19.48 2.44 -9.70
N PRO A 51 -19.77 1.23 -10.23
CA PRO A 51 -18.79 0.38 -10.93
C PRO A 51 -17.98 1.10 -12.01
N ARG A 52 -18.61 2.06 -12.70
CA ARG A 52 -17.99 2.87 -13.76
C ARG A 52 -16.88 3.81 -13.28
N PHE A 53 -16.86 4.20 -12.00
CA PHE A 53 -15.88 5.14 -11.45
C PHE A 53 -14.80 4.47 -10.60
N LEU A 54 -14.85 3.15 -10.41
CA LEU A 54 -13.85 2.39 -9.63
C LEU A 54 -12.41 2.56 -10.12
N TRP A 55 -12.23 2.69 -11.44
CA TRP A 55 -10.90 2.78 -12.03
C TRP A 55 -10.16 4.07 -11.63
N ILE A 56 -10.87 5.17 -11.38
CA ILE A 56 -10.28 6.47 -11.03
C ILE A 56 -9.48 6.40 -9.71
N PRO A 57 -10.06 5.96 -8.57
CA PRO A 57 -9.29 5.82 -7.34
C PRO A 57 -8.25 4.70 -7.42
N VAL A 58 -8.44 3.68 -8.27
CA VAL A 58 -7.42 2.66 -8.52
C VAL A 58 -6.19 3.27 -9.19
N VAL A 59 -6.36 4.10 -10.22
CA VAL A 59 -5.26 4.78 -10.91
C VAL A 59 -4.62 5.86 -10.01
N LEU A 60 -5.42 6.57 -9.22
CA LEU A 60 -4.91 7.54 -8.25
C LEU A 60 -3.94 6.91 -7.25
N ARG A 61 -4.07 5.61 -6.95
CA ARG A 61 -3.12 4.89 -6.08
C ARG A 61 -1.72 4.80 -6.66
N VAL A 62 -1.55 4.88 -7.98
CA VAL A 62 -0.21 4.93 -8.61
C VAL A 62 0.54 6.19 -8.19
N LEU A 63 -0.15 7.30 -7.88
CA LEU A 63 0.47 8.52 -7.38
C LEU A 63 1.03 8.38 -5.95
N PHE A 64 0.57 7.39 -5.19
CA PHE A 64 1.16 7.11 -3.89
C PHE A 64 2.56 6.49 -4.02
N ILE A 65 2.89 5.82 -5.13
CA ILE A 65 4.22 5.22 -5.35
C ILE A 65 5.34 6.27 -5.34
N PRO A 66 5.32 7.33 -6.18
CA PRO A 66 6.35 8.37 -6.12
C PRO A 66 6.30 9.12 -4.79
N PHE A 67 5.12 9.32 -4.20
CA PHE A 67 4.99 9.94 -2.88
C PHE A 67 5.72 9.15 -1.79
N PHE A 68 5.56 7.82 -1.74
CA PHE A 68 6.32 6.96 -0.82
C PHE A 68 7.82 6.94 -1.16
N MET A 69 8.19 7.12 -2.43
CA MET A 69 9.59 7.22 -2.85
C MET A 69 10.27 8.53 -2.38
N PHE A 70 9.51 9.62 -2.22
CA PHE A 70 9.97 10.89 -1.63
C PHE A 70 9.85 10.95 -0.10
N CYS A 71 9.06 10.05 0.50
CA CYS A 71 9.04 9.85 1.95
C CYS A 71 10.30 9.12 2.42
N ASN A 72 10.61 9.28 3.71
CA ASN A 72 11.87 8.90 4.33
C ASN A 72 12.07 7.36 4.44
N TYR A 73 12.32 6.68 3.30
CA TYR A 73 12.62 5.25 3.22
C TYR A 73 14.04 5.04 2.70
N GLN A 74 14.94 4.55 3.57
CA GLN A 74 16.27 4.09 3.18
C GLN A 74 16.24 2.60 2.86
N PRO A 75 16.63 2.16 1.65
CA PRO A 75 16.91 0.76 1.43
C PRO A 75 18.13 0.35 2.29
N ALA A 76 17.97 -0.71 3.09
CA ALA A 76 19.04 -1.26 3.93
C ALA A 76 20.30 -1.52 3.08
N GLY A 77 21.40 -0.82 3.41
CA GLY A 77 22.70 -1.01 2.78
C GLY A 77 23.02 -0.17 1.54
N LYS A 78 22.21 0.84 1.16
CA LYS A 78 22.58 1.77 0.06
C LYS A 78 22.36 3.25 0.40
N VAL A 79 23.35 4.07 0.07
CA VAL A 79 23.34 5.53 0.24
C VAL A 79 22.41 6.14 -0.81
N ARG A 80 21.37 6.87 -0.37
CA ARG A 80 20.44 7.59 -1.26
C ARG A 80 20.99 8.96 -1.65
N THR A 81 20.75 9.36 -2.90
CA THR A 81 21.05 10.72 -3.42
C THR A 81 19.78 11.57 -3.66
N LEU A 82 18.58 11.01 -3.47
CA LEU A 82 17.30 11.72 -3.59
C LEU A 82 16.91 12.46 -2.30
N ALA A 83 16.69 13.78 -2.41
CA ALA A 83 16.35 14.69 -1.31
C ALA A 83 15.05 14.32 -0.59
N VAL A 84 15.12 14.16 0.73
CA VAL A 84 13.98 13.88 1.62
C VAL A 84 13.22 15.18 1.87
N ILE A 85 12.05 15.34 1.27
CA ILE A 85 11.24 16.57 1.39
C ILE A 85 10.41 16.56 2.70
N PHE A 86 10.05 15.38 3.21
CA PHE A 86 9.23 15.23 4.43
C PHE A 86 9.99 14.47 5.53
N LYS A 87 10.55 15.19 6.50
CA LYS A 87 11.24 14.63 7.69
C LYS A 87 10.31 14.03 8.75
N SER A 88 9.00 14.34 8.72
CA SER A 88 8.05 13.94 9.77
C SER A 88 7.54 12.51 9.56
N GLU A 89 7.73 11.65 10.58
CA GLU A 89 7.29 10.25 10.62
C GLU A 89 5.77 10.09 10.42
N TRP A 90 5.00 11.07 10.88
CA TRP A 90 3.54 11.07 10.85
C TRP A 90 2.99 11.09 9.43
N TRP A 91 3.67 11.75 8.50
CA TRP A 91 3.22 11.84 7.12
C TRP A 91 3.26 10.48 6.41
N PHE A 92 4.29 9.69 6.72
CA PHE A 92 4.40 8.31 6.24
C PHE A 92 3.30 7.42 6.83
N THR A 93 3.06 7.50 8.13
CA THR A 93 2.00 6.73 8.80
C THR A 93 0.61 7.08 8.29
N ILE A 94 0.29 8.36 8.13
CA ILE A 94 -1.01 8.81 7.64
C ILE A 94 -1.23 8.36 6.20
N ALA A 95 -0.24 8.57 5.33
CA ALA A 95 -0.34 8.15 3.94
C ALA A 95 -0.42 6.61 3.81
N GLY A 96 0.34 5.87 4.62
CA GLY A 96 0.26 4.41 4.71
C GLY A 96 -1.11 3.93 5.14
N SER A 97 -1.69 4.55 6.16
CA SER A 97 -3.04 4.24 6.66
C SER A 97 -4.11 4.49 5.58
N VAL A 98 -4.04 5.64 4.89
CA VAL A 98 -4.97 5.98 3.80
C VAL A 98 -4.82 5.03 2.63
N MET A 99 -3.59 4.68 2.24
CA MET A 99 -3.34 3.69 1.19
C MET A 99 -3.89 2.31 1.57
N ALA A 100 -3.68 1.87 2.80
CA ALA A 100 -4.18 0.59 3.29
C ALA A 100 -5.71 0.53 3.29
N TYR A 101 -6.37 1.57 3.82
CA TYR A 101 -7.82 1.66 3.86
C TYR A 101 -8.43 1.64 2.45
N THR A 102 -7.92 2.49 1.55
CA THR A 102 -8.39 2.53 0.16
C THR A 102 -8.10 1.23 -0.58
N CYS A 103 -6.98 0.57 -0.31
CA CYS A 103 -6.65 -0.73 -0.89
C CYS A 103 -7.67 -1.80 -0.50
N GLY A 104 -7.96 -1.94 0.79
CA GLY A 104 -8.96 -2.89 1.28
C GLY A 104 -10.35 -2.59 0.73
N TYR A 105 -10.76 -1.31 0.74
CA TYR A 105 -12.07 -0.89 0.27
C TYR A 105 -12.30 -1.20 -1.21
N PHE A 106 -11.44 -0.69 -2.11
CA PHE A 106 -11.64 -0.87 -3.56
C PHE A 106 -11.43 -2.31 -4.02
N SER A 107 -10.53 -3.06 -3.36
CA SER A 107 -10.30 -4.47 -3.67
C SER A 107 -11.55 -5.32 -3.40
N SER A 108 -12.15 -5.15 -2.21
CA SER A 108 -13.40 -5.82 -1.87
C SER A 108 -14.56 -5.37 -2.77
N LEU A 109 -14.65 -4.07 -3.06
CA LEU A 109 -15.70 -3.53 -3.91
C LEU A 109 -15.62 -4.06 -5.36
N ALA A 110 -14.40 -4.22 -5.91
CA ALA A 110 -14.18 -4.84 -7.22
C ALA A 110 -14.63 -6.31 -7.25
N LEU A 111 -14.31 -7.08 -6.21
CA LEU A 111 -14.73 -8.49 -6.09
C LEU A 111 -16.24 -8.64 -5.91
N ILE A 112 -16.91 -7.70 -5.26
CA ILE A 112 -18.38 -7.67 -5.13
C ILE A 112 -19.03 -7.33 -6.47
N TYR A 113 -18.50 -6.32 -7.17
CA TYR A 113 -19.13 -5.84 -8.41
C TYR A 113 -18.93 -6.78 -9.60
N THR A 114 -17.78 -7.45 -9.71
CA THR A 114 -17.45 -8.32 -10.86
C THR A 114 -18.50 -9.42 -11.14
N PRO A 115 -18.94 -10.23 -10.16
CA PRO A 115 -20.01 -11.21 -10.37
C PRO A 115 -21.40 -10.55 -10.47
N SER A 116 -21.61 -9.35 -9.91
CA SER A 116 -22.93 -8.71 -9.93
C SER A 116 -23.36 -8.17 -11.30
N VAL A 117 -22.40 -7.91 -12.19
CA VAL A 117 -22.66 -7.34 -13.53
C VAL A 117 -22.87 -8.40 -14.61
N VAL A 118 -22.68 -9.69 -14.29
CA VAL A 118 -22.84 -10.81 -15.23
C VAL A 118 -24.12 -11.60 -14.92
N PRO A 119 -24.72 -12.28 -15.93
CA PRO A 119 -25.87 -13.16 -15.71
C PRO A 119 -25.57 -14.27 -14.69
N ALA A 120 -26.60 -14.73 -13.97
CA ALA A 120 -26.49 -15.73 -12.89
C ALA A 120 -25.66 -16.98 -13.27
N SER A 121 -25.74 -17.42 -14.52
CA SER A 121 -25.00 -18.58 -15.04
C SER A 121 -23.47 -18.40 -14.99
N TYR A 122 -22.96 -17.17 -15.13
CA TYR A 122 -21.53 -16.87 -15.21
C TYR A 122 -20.93 -16.23 -13.94
N GLN A 123 -21.75 -15.97 -12.91
CA GLN A 123 -21.30 -15.27 -11.70
C GLN A 123 -20.13 -15.97 -11.01
N LYS A 124 -20.16 -17.30 -10.93
CA LYS A 124 -19.10 -18.09 -10.30
C LYS A 124 -17.77 -17.96 -11.03
N ILE A 125 -17.79 -18.08 -12.36
CA ILE A 125 -16.60 -18.00 -13.21
C ILE A 125 -16.02 -16.58 -13.17
N SER A 126 -16.89 -15.56 -13.21
CA SER A 126 -16.48 -14.15 -13.13
C SER A 126 -15.81 -13.81 -11.79
N GLY A 127 -16.37 -14.28 -10.67
CA GLY A 127 -15.75 -14.11 -9.36
C GLY A 127 -14.38 -14.79 -9.25
N MET A 128 -14.25 -16.00 -9.81
CA MET A 128 -12.95 -16.69 -9.87
C MET A 128 -11.92 -15.95 -10.73
N ALA A 129 -12.33 -15.43 -11.89
CA ALA A 129 -11.46 -14.64 -12.76
C ALA A 129 -10.98 -13.35 -12.07
N ALA A 130 -11.86 -12.68 -11.31
CA ALA A 130 -11.51 -11.49 -10.53
C ALA A 130 -10.44 -11.80 -9.46
N ALA A 131 -10.59 -12.92 -8.75
CA ALA A 131 -9.61 -13.37 -7.76
C ALA A 131 -8.24 -13.69 -8.38
N ILE A 132 -8.23 -14.34 -9.55
CA ILE A 132 -7.00 -14.63 -10.30
C ILE A 132 -6.31 -13.32 -10.74
N ALA A 133 -7.06 -12.36 -11.28
CA ALA A 133 -6.52 -11.06 -11.68
C ALA A 133 -5.91 -10.30 -10.50
N LEU A 134 -6.54 -10.37 -9.33
CA LEU A 134 -6.01 -9.77 -8.10
C LEU A 134 -4.69 -10.44 -7.67
N MET A 135 -4.62 -11.77 -7.67
CA MET A 135 -3.38 -12.50 -7.37
C MET A 135 -2.26 -12.21 -8.36
N LEU A 136 -2.56 -12.12 -9.66
CA LEU A 136 -1.59 -11.71 -10.67
C LEU A 136 -1.06 -10.30 -10.43
N GLY A 137 -1.93 -9.38 -10.01
CA GLY A 137 -1.54 -8.02 -9.62
C GLY A 137 -0.55 -8.02 -8.44
N ILE A 138 -0.81 -8.82 -7.41
CA ILE A 138 0.11 -8.98 -6.26
C ILE A 138 1.45 -9.53 -6.73
N LEU A 139 1.45 -10.60 -7.53
CA LEU A 139 2.67 -11.22 -8.07
C LEU A 139 3.50 -10.20 -8.84
N CYS A 140 2.87 -9.47 -9.77
CA CYS A 140 3.52 -8.43 -10.56
C CYS A 140 4.12 -7.33 -9.67
N GLY A 141 3.38 -6.86 -8.66
CA GLY A 141 3.86 -5.84 -7.71
C GLY A 141 5.07 -6.30 -6.89
N VAL A 142 5.04 -7.54 -6.37
CA VAL A 142 6.17 -8.12 -5.63
C VAL A 142 7.41 -8.24 -6.53
N SER A 143 7.24 -8.70 -7.77
CA SER A 143 8.34 -8.78 -8.75
C SER A 143 8.93 -7.42 -9.14
N PHE A 144 8.14 -6.34 -9.08
CA PHE A 144 8.59 -5.00 -9.44
C PHE A 144 9.31 -4.26 -8.28
N THR A 145 9.10 -4.69 -7.04
CA THR A 145 9.77 -4.13 -5.84
C THR A 145 11.30 -4.04 -5.95
N PRO A 146 12.04 -5.11 -6.35
CA PRO A 146 13.50 -5.03 -6.48
C PRO A 146 13.95 -4.08 -7.61
N VAL A 147 13.13 -3.89 -8.65
CA VAL A 147 13.44 -2.96 -9.75
C VAL A 147 13.40 -1.52 -9.24
N ILE A 148 12.36 -1.15 -8.48
CA ILE A 148 12.26 0.17 -7.86
C ILE A 148 13.41 0.40 -6.86
N ALA A 149 13.76 -0.61 -6.07
CA ALA A 149 14.87 -0.53 -5.13
C ALA A 149 16.21 -0.26 -5.86
N ASN A 150 16.44 -0.90 -7.01
CA ASN A 150 17.64 -0.66 -7.81
C ASN A 150 17.65 0.74 -8.44
N ILE A 151 16.52 1.23 -8.97
CA ILE A 151 16.40 2.59 -9.54
C ILE A 151 16.68 3.64 -8.46
N THR A 152 16.07 3.49 -7.28
CA THR A 152 16.22 4.43 -6.16
C THR A 152 17.65 4.47 -5.63
N ALA A 153 18.42 3.39 -5.83
CA ALA A 153 19.82 3.32 -5.41
C ALA A 153 20.84 3.68 -6.50
N ALA A 154 20.39 3.80 -7.75
CA ALA A 154 21.23 4.22 -8.88
C ALA A 154 21.16 5.73 -9.15
N LEU A 155 20.14 6.40 -8.59
CA LEU A 155 19.91 7.85 -8.59
C LEU A 155 20.46 8.48 -7.32
#